data_AF-A0A8E0RVF6-F1
#
_entry.id   AF-A0A8E0RVF6-F1
#
_cell.length_a   1.000
_cell.length_b   1.000
_cell.length_c   1.000
_cell.angle_alpha   90.00
_cell.angle_beta   90.00
_cell.angle_gamma   90.00
#
_symmetry.space_group_name_H-M   'P 1'
#
loop_
_entity.id
_entity.type
_entity.pdbx_description
1 polymer ?
#
loop_
_entity_poly.entity_id
_entity_poly.type
_entity_poly.pdbx_seq_one_letter_code
_entity_poly.pdbx_strand_id
1 'polypeptide(L)'
;MAVDNGEGDYDEEDEDDDDYSDDEDSSWKVRRSAARALEAVVLMYPEMTSNFYESVAPLLIRRFNEHEESVRLAIFACFGALLRQTRLTTPGAVTATSAGSNTISGPLQRMNDGFPASSICVDMTSDVYMSELQAQLRDPTR
;
A
#
# COMPACT_ATOMS: atom_id res chain seq x y z
N MET A 1 45.06 -27.28 63.18
CA MET A 1 44.78 -28.64 62.65
C MET A 1 43.32 -28.62 62.26
N ALA A 2 42.90 -28.70 61.01
CA ALA A 2 43.56 -28.79 59.71
C ALA A 2 42.72 -27.95 58.72
N VAL A 3 43.40 -27.34 57.74
CA VAL A 3 42.76 -26.79 56.54
C VAL A 3 42.39 -27.96 55.63
N ASP A 4 41.11 -28.11 55.32
CA ASP A 4 40.59 -29.07 54.36
C ASP A 4 40.46 -28.39 53.00
N ASN A 5 41.10 -28.98 52.00
CA ASN A 5 41.24 -28.47 50.64
C ASN A 5 40.98 -29.63 49.66
N GLY A 6 40.01 -29.43 48.78
CA GLY A 6 39.89 -30.14 47.50
C GLY A 6 38.58 -30.89 47.35
N GLU A 7 37.74 -30.50 46.39
CA GLU A 7 37.76 -30.98 45.01
C GLU A 7 36.75 -30.17 44.18
N GLY A 8 37.13 -29.86 42.94
CA GLY A 8 36.32 -29.09 42.02
C GLY A 8 35.18 -29.93 41.46
N ASP A 9 34.00 -29.33 41.42
CA ASP A 9 32.89 -29.81 40.61
C ASP A 9 32.69 -28.80 39.47
N TYR A 10 33.07 -29.25 38.28
CA TYR A 10 32.86 -28.58 37.03
C TYR A 10 31.43 -28.96 36.57
N ASP A 11 30.44 -28.14 36.88
CA ASP A 11 29.17 -28.15 36.16
C ASP A 11 29.31 -27.20 34.95
N GLU A 12 30.03 -27.69 33.92
CA GLU A 12 29.79 -27.33 32.53
C GLU A 12 28.66 -28.24 32.00
N GLU A 13 27.88 -27.74 31.04
CA GLU A 13 26.75 -28.39 30.35
C GLU A 13 25.40 -28.16 31.10
N ASP A 14 24.42 -27.42 30.58
CA ASP A 14 23.94 -27.44 29.20
C ASP A 14 23.42 -26.08 28.75
N GLU A 15 23.87 -25.75 27.55
CA GLU A 15 23.10 -25.16 26.45
C GLU A 15 22.43 -23.82 26.73
N ASP A 16 23.12 -22.80 26.22
CA ASP A 16 22.53 -21.69 25.49
C ASP A 16 21.16 -22.08 24.90
N ASP A 17 20.09 -21.84 25.67
CA ASP A 17 18.75 -21.60 25.14
C ASP A 17 18.81 -20.20 24.49
N ASP A 18 19.68 -20.08 23.48
CA ASP A 18 19.45 -19.25 22.29
C ASP A 18 18.15 -19.82 21.69
N ASP A 19 17.05 -19.54 22.38
CA ASP A 19 15.71 -19.48 21.83
C ASP A 19 15.85 -18.40 20.75
N TYR A 20 16.34 -18.84 19.58
CA TYR A 20 16.25 -18.15 18.31
C TYR A 20 14.75 -17.99 18.09
N SER A 21 14.19 -17.02 18.80
CA SER A 21 12.92 -16.42 18.53
C SER A 21 12.93 -16.22 17.03
N ASP A 22 11.99 -16.92 16.39
CA ASP A 22 11.51 -16.75 15.03
C ASP A 22 11.17 -15.26 14.85
N ASP A 23 12.22 -14.44 14.82
CA ASP A 23 12.20 -13.00 14.98
C ASP A 23 11.61 -12.44 13.72
N GLU A 24 10.29 -12.33 13.79
CA GLU A 24 9.37 -11.61 12.95
C GLU A 24 9.92 -11.39 11.54
N ASP A 25 9.67 -12.33 10.61
CA ASP A 25 9.82 -12.02 9.18
C ASP A 25 8.93 -10.82 8.83
N SER A 26 9.50 -9.64 8.99
CA SER A 26 8.92 -8.32 8.79
C SER A 26 9.26 -7.82 7.40
N SER A 27 9.84 -8.67 6.56
CA SER A 27 10.16 -8.35 5.18
C SER A 27 8.89 -7.95 4.42
N TRP A 28 7.73 -8.51 4.78
CA TRP A 28 6.45 -8.09 4.21
C TRP A 28 6.09 -6.64 4.55
N LYS A 29 6.42 -6.14 5.76
CA LYS A 29 6.21 -4.75 6.17
C LYS A 29 7.06 -3.81 5.30
N VAL A 30 8.31 -4.18 5.02
CA VAL A 30 9.22 -3.44 4.12
C VAL A 30 8.73 -3.47 2.68
N ARG A 31 8.30 -4.64 2.17
CA ARG A 31 7.73 -4.74 0.82
C ARG A 31 6.45 -3.89 0.68
N ARG A 32 5.58 -3.92 1.70
CA ARG A 32 4.35 -3.11 1.76
C ARG A 32 4.67 -1.62 1.77
N SER A 33 5.60 -1.17 2.63
CA SER A 33 5.96 0.25 2.72
C SER A 33 6.64 0.75 1.45
N ALA A 34 7.48 -0.06 0.81
CA ALA A 34 8.06 0.27 -0.49
C ALA A 34 7.00 0.43 -1.59
N ALA A 35 6.00 -0.45 -1.65
CA ALA A 35 4.89 -0.33 -2.60
C ALA A 35 4.06 0.95 -2.35
N ARG A 36 3.82 1.30 -1.08
CA ARG A 36 3.13 2.55 -0.70
C ARG A 36 3.96 3.80 -1.01
N ALA A 37 5.26 3.75 -0.82
CA ALA A 37 6.15 4.84 -1.21
C ALA A 37 6.12 5.06 -2.72
N LEU A 38 6.10 3.98 -3.52
CA LEU A 38 5.98 4.07 -4.97
C LEU A 38 4.61 4.63 -5.40
N GLU A 39 3.53 4.23 -4.74
CA GLU A 39 2.19 4.81 -4.93
C GLU A 39 2.22 6.33 -4.73
N ALA A 40 2.86 6.81 -3.65
CA ALA A 40 2.99 8.25 -3.38
C ALA A 40 3.81 8.97 -4.46
N VAL A 41 4.92 8.38 -4.93
CA VAL A 41 5.74 8.94 -6.02
C VAL A 41 4.92 9.07 -7.29
N VAL A 42 4.19 8.01 -7.67
CA VAL A 42 3.28 8.07 -8.81
C VAL A 42 2.34 9.25 -8.63
N LEU A 43 1.61 9.34 -7.50
CA LEU A 43 0.66 10.41 -7.19
C LEU A 43 1.23 11.83 -7.25
N MET A 44 2.49 12.05 -6.86
CA MET A 44 3.12 13.37 -6.85
C MET A 44 3.58 13.88 -8.22
N TYR A 45 3.88 12.97 -9.16
CA TYR A 45 4.50 13.33 -10.46
C TYR A 45 3.65 12.86 -11.65
N PRO A 46 2.42 13.38 -11.83
CA PRO A 46 1.55 12.97 -12.94
C PRO A 46 2.19 13.23 -14.30
N GLU A 47 3.02 14.25 -14.47
CA GLU A 47 3.75 14.53 -15.71
C GLU A 47 4.71 13.40 -16.14
N MET A 48 5.14 12.56 -15.20
CA MET A 48 6.02 11.41 -15.47
C MET A 48 5.25 10.12 -15.77
N THR A 49 3.92 10.15 -15.88
CA THR A 49 3.07 8.96 -16.09
C THR A 49 3.57 8.05 -17.22
N SER A 50 4.00 8.60 -18.36
CA SER A 50 4.56 7.81 -19.47
C SER A 50 5.81 7.02 -19.06
N ASN A 51 6.72 7.66 -18.32
CA ASN A 51 7.94 7.00 -17.82
C ASN A 51 7.61 5.91 -16.80
N PHE A 52 6.58 6.13 -15.96
CA PHE A 52 6.13 5.11 -15.01
C PHE A 52 5.51 3.89 -15.70
N TYR A 53 4.86 4.05 -16.86
CA TYR A 53 4.41 2.92 -17.66
C TYR A 53 5.56 2.06 -18.20
N GLU A 54 6.68 2.67 -18.57
CA GLU A 54 7.83 1.94 -19.09
C GLU A 54 8.66 1.29 -17.97
N SER A 55 8.80 1.96 -16.83
CA SER A 55 9.71 1.54 -15.76
C SER A 55 9.02 0.85 -14.58
N VAL A 56 7.85 1.32 -14.14
CA VAL A 56 7.18 0.89 -12.91
C VAL A 56 6.10 -0.16 -13.17
N ALA A 57 5.25 0.05 -14.19
CA ALA A 57 4.18 -0.88 -14.52
C ALA A 57 4.64 -2.34 -14.72
N PRO A 58 5.70 -2.65 -15.51
CA PRO A 58 6.15 -4.03 -15.67
C PRO A 58 6.67 -4.64 -14.36
N LEU A 59 7.24 -3.83 -13.46
CA LEU A 59 7.71 -4.29 -12.15
C LEU A 59 6.53 -4.65 -11.23
N LEU A 60 5.49 -3.81 -11.20
CA LEU A 60 4.27 -4.09 -10.43
C LEU A 60 3.58 -5.35 -10.94
N ILE A 61 3.40 -5.50 -12.26
CA ILE A 61 2.73 -6.67 -12.87
C ILE A 61 3.46 -7.98 -12.51
N ARG A 62 4.79 -7.99 -12.57
CA ARG A 62 5.60 -9.15 -12.15
C ARG A 62 5.40 -9.53 -10.69
N ARG A 63 4.97 -8.57 -9.85
CA ARG A 63 4.74 -8.74 -8.41
C ARG A 63 3.27 -9.01 -8.05
N PHE A 64 2.38 -9.15 -9.02
CA PHE A 64 0.97 -9.48 -8.75
C PHE A 64 0.78 -10.85 -8.07
N ASN A 65 1.74 -11.76 -8.20
CA ASN A 65 1.74 -13.06 -7.53
C ASN A 65 2.32 -13.03 -6.09
N GLU A 66 2.32 -11.87 -5.42
CA GLU A 66 2.75 -11.76 -4.03
C GLU A 66 1.83 -12.59 -3.11
N HIS A 67 2.40 -13.40 -2.22
CA HIS A 67 1.66 -14.31 -1.33
C HIS A 67 1.01 -13.58 -0.14
N GLU A 68 1.69 -12.55 0.36
CA GLU A 68 1.20 -11.69 1.43
C GLU A 68 0.10 -10.76 0.94
N GLU A 69 -1.14 -10.99 1.39
CA GLU A 69 -2.30 -10.22 0.94
C GLU A 69 -2.14 -8.72 1.20
N SER A 70 -1.61 -8.35 2.37
CA SER A 70 -1.38 -6.95 2.74
C SER A 70 -0.41 -6.23 1.80
N VAL A 71 0.60 -6.93 1.28
CA VAL A 71 1.58 -6.43 0.30
C VAL A 71 0.93 -6.37 -1.07
N ARG A 72 0.20 -7.44 -1.47
CA ARG A 72 -0.52 -7.51 -2.74
C ARG A 72 -1.51 -6.36 -2.90
N LEU A 73 -2.28 -6.04 -1.85
CA LEU A 73 -3.19 -4.89 -1.84
C LEU A 73 -2.46 -3.56 -2.04
N ALA A 74 -1.26 -3.38 -1.48
CA ALA A 74 -0.46 -2.17 -1.70
C ALA A 74 0.07 -2.07 -3.14
N ILE A 75 0.46 -3.20 -3.75
CA ILE A 75 0.87 -3.27 -5.16
C ILE A 75 -0.30 -2.88 -6.07
N PHE A 76 -1.50 -3.41 -5.80
CA PHE A 76 -2.71 -3.05 -6.57
C PHE A 76 -3.13 -1.60 -6.37
N ALA A 77 -2.99 -1.05 -5.16
CA ALA A 77 -3.23 0.36 -4.89
C ALA A 77 -2.31 1.26 -5.73
N CYS A 78 -1.01 0.95 -5.75
CA CYS A 78 -0.02 1.64 -6.58
C CYS A 78 -0.34 1.55 -8.07
N PHE A 79 -0.66 0.34 -8.58
CA PHE A 79 -1.02 0.17 -9.99
C PHE A 79 -2.32 0.92 -10.33
N GLY A 80 -3.32 0.88 -9.44
CA GLY A 80 -4.54 1.66 -9.57
C GLY A 80 -4.30 3.16 -9.61
N ALA A 81 -3.34 3.68 -8.82
CA ALA A 81 -2.94 5.09 -8.87
C ALA A 81 -2.39 5.46 -10.25
N LEU A 82 -1.52 4.62 -10.83
CA LEU A 82 -0.98 4.83 -12.18
C LEU A 82 -2.08 4.87 -13.25
N LEU A 83 -3.04 3.95 -13.19
CA LEU A 83 -4.20 3.94 -14.10
C LEU A 83 -5.03 5.22 -13.97
N ARG A 84 -5.27 5.70 -12.74
CA ARG A 84 -6.01 6.96 -12.52
C ARG A 84 -5.31 8.16 -13.16
N GLN A 85 -3.98 8.22 -13.09
CA GLN A 85 -3.19 9.32 -13.67
C GLN A 85 -3.19 9.37 -15.20
N THR A 86 -3.44 8.24 -15.85
CA THR A 86 -3.44 8.15 -17.33
C THR A 86 -4.49 9.05 -17.97
N ARG A 87 -5.60 9.28 -17.26
CA ARG A 87 -6.66 10.20 -17.68
C ARG A 87 -6.25 11.66 -17.52
N LEU A 88 -5.42 11.99 -16.52
CA LEU A 88 -4.97 13.36 -16.27
C LEU A 88 -3.95 13.85 -17.30
N THR A 89 -3.15 12.93 -17.86
CA THR A 89 -2.10 13.25 -18.82
C THR A 89 -2.51 13.15 -20.29
N THR A 90 -3.66 12.53 -20.57
CA THR A 90 -4.19 12.42 -21.94
C THR A 90 -4.88 13.73 -22.32
N PRO A 91 -4.41 14.47 -23.35
CA PRO A 91 -5.08 15.69 -23.80
C PRO A 91 -6.48 15.33 -24.34
N GLY A 92 -7.52 15.60 -23.57
CA GLY A 92 -8.93 15.33 -23.94
C GLY A 92 -9.80 14.71 -22.84
N ALA A 93 -9.23 14.21 -21.74
CA ALA A 93 -9.98 13.60 -20.65
C ALA A 93 -10.27 14.60 -19.50
N VAL A 94 -11.29 15.42 -19.73
CA VAL A 94 -12.21 16.08 -18.76
C VAL A 94 -11.67 16.75 -17.47
N THR A 95 -12.17 17.97 -17.26
CA THR A 95 -12.06 18.88 -16.12
C THR A 95 -11.94 18.21 -14.76
N ALA A 96 -10.83 18.47 -14.05
CA ALA A 96 -10.74 18.30 -12.61
C ALA A 96 -11.74 19.24 -11.93
N THR A 97 -12.89 18.72 -11.48
CA THR A 97 -13.72 19.42 -10.50
C THR A 97 -13.04 19.30 -9.15
N SER A 98 -12.65 20.43 -8.59
CA SER A 98 -12.18 20.55 -7.21
C SER A 98 -13.27 20.02 -6.27
N ALA A 99 -13.05 18.85 -5.67
CA ALA A 99 -13.94 18.31 -4.65
C ALA A 99 -14.11 19.34 -3.52
N GLY A 100 -15.35 19.75 -3.28
CA GLY A 100 -15.71 20.70 -2.25
C GLY A 100 -15.30 20.23 -0.86
N SER A 101 -14.75 21.18 -0.10
CA SER A 101 -14.55 21.08 1.35
C SER A 101 -15.89 20.80 2.03
N ASN A 102 -16.10 19.58 2.53
CA ASN A 102 -17.16 19.28 3.48
C ASN A 102 -16.53 19.13 4.87
N THR A 103 -16.53 20.22 5.63
CA THR A 103 -16.33 20.19 7.09
C THR A 103 -17.58 19.58 7.73
N ILE A 104 -17.50 18.34 8.22
CA ILE A 104 -18.50 17.81 9.15
C ILE A 104 -17.90 17.70 10.54
N SER A 105 -18.43 18.54 11.43
CA SER A 105 -18.10 18.60 12.85
C SER A 105 -18.57 17.33 13.58
N GLY A 106 -17.69 16.72 14.39
CA GLY A 106 -18.04 15.66 15.35
C GLY A 106 -16.81 15.23 16.18
N PRO A 107 -16.86 15.20 17.53
CA PRO A 107 -15.71 14.92 18.36
C PRO A 107 -15.59 13.43 18.68
N LEU A 108 -14.86 12.67 17.86
CA LEU A 108 -14.25 11.41 18.30
C LEU A 108 -12.86 11.26 17.66
N GLN A 109 -11.87 11.68 18.43
CA GLN A 109 -10.45 11.50 18.19
C GLN A 109 -10.12 10.00 18.29
N ARG A 110 -10.18 9.25 17.18
CA ARG A 110 -9.40 8.01 17.03
C ARG A 110 -8.10 8.39 16.36
N MET A 111 -7.01 8.24 17.12
CA MET A 111 -5.64 8.36 16.65
C MET A 111 -5.40 7.27 15.62
N ASN A 112 -5.68 7.56 14.37
CA ASN A 112 -5.19 6.82 13.23
C ASN A 112 -4.70 7.85 12.21
N ASP A 113 -3.61 7.51 11.53
CA ASP A 113 -3.16 8.12 10.28
C ASP A 113 -2.36 9.42 10.38
N GLY A 114 -1.07 9.27 10.69
CA GLY A 114 -0.05 10.20 10.23
C GLY A 114 0.26 9.98 8.75
N PHE A 115 -0.67 10.29 7.83
CA PHE A 115 -0.39 10.59 6.42
C PHE A 115 -1.55 11.43 5.85
N PRO A 116 -1.29 12.51 5.10
CA PRO A 116 -2.31 13.48 4.73
C PRO A 116 -3.39 12.83 3.84
N ALA A 117 -4.65 13.00 4.27
CA ALA A 117 -5.85 12.65 3.53
C ALA A 117 -6.10 13.50 2.27
N SER A 118 -5.08 14.19 1.73
CA SER A 118 -5.16 14.90 0.45
C SER A 118 -4.74 13.98 -0.69
N SER A 119 -5.38 12.82 -0.81
CA SER A 119 -5.36 12.11 -2.09
C SER A 119 -6.42 12.77 -2.96
N ILE A 120 -6.01 13.22 -4.16
CA ILE A 120 -6.94 13.61 -5.21
C ILE A 120 -7.82 12.38 -5.48
N CYS A 121 -9.02 12.34 -4.88
CA CYS A 121 -10.03 11.35 -5.20
C CYS A 121 -10.62 11.73 -6.55
N VAL A 122 -10.03 11.23 -7.63
CA VAL A 122 -10.72 11.25 -8.92
C VAL A 122 -11.86 10.25 -8.78
N ASP A 123 -13.06 10.78 -8.57
CA ASP A 123 -14.28 10.00 -8.43
C ASP A 123 -14.53 9.22 -9.73
N MET A 124 -14.21 7.93 -9.70
CA MET A 124 -14.50 6.99 -10.78
C MET A 124 -16.00 6.63 -10.85
N THR A 125 -16.81 7.14 -9.93
CA THR A 125 -18.27 6.98 -9.93
C THR A 125 -19.01 8.19 -10.48
N SER A 126 -18.33 9.08 -11.23
CA SER A 126 -18.99 10.20 -11.92
C SER A 126 -20.33 9.73 -12.48
N ASP A 127 -21.41 10.34 -11.98
CA ASP A 127 -22.80 9.94 -12.29
C ASP A 127 -23.04 9.76 -13.79
N VAL A 128 -22.29 10.52 -14.61
CA VAL A 128 -22.31 10.43 -16.07
C VAL A 128 -21.85 9.05 -16.58
N TYR A 129 -20.73 8.52 -16.08
CA TYR A 129 -20.17 7.24 -16.53
C TYR A 129 -21.04 6.06 -16.09
N MET A 130 -21.56 6.11 -14.86
CA MET A 130 -22.48 5.10 -14.33
C MET A 130 -23.84 5.13 -15.03
N SER A 131 -24.36 6.32 -15.35
CA SER A 131 -25.61 6.49 -16.08
C SER A 131 -25.49 5.99 -17.53
N GLU A 132 -24.36 6.24 -18.19
CA GLU A 132 -24.11 5.76 -19.55
C GLU A 132 -23.94 4.23 -19.59
N LEU A 133 -23.27 3.63 -18.60
CA LEU A 133 -23.22 2.18 -18.41
C LEU A 133 -24.61 1.58 -18.16
N GLN A 134 -25.42 2.20 -17.29
CA GLN A 134 -26.80 1.76 -17.05
C GLN A 134 -27.70 1.91 -18.29
N ALA A 135 -27.45 2.88 -19.14
CA ALA A 135 -28.17 3.06 -20.40
C ALA A 135 -27.77 1.98 -21.42
N GLN A 136 -26.48 1.67 -21.52
CA GLN A 136 -25.96 0.63 -22.42
C GLN A 136 -26.34 -0.80 -21.98
N LEU A 137 -26.49 -1.03 -20.67
CA LEU A 137 -26.92 -2.32 -20.12
C LEU A 137 -28.45 -2.48 -20.07
N ARG A 138 -29.22 -1.48 -20.56
CA ARG A 138 -30.68 -1.57 -20.63
C ARG A 138 -31.05 -2.36 -21.88
N ASP A 139 -31.70 -3.51 -21.67
CA ASP A 139 -32.12 -4.42 -22.73
C ASP A 139 -33.01 -3.69 -23.76
N PRO A 140 -32.69 -3.73 -25.08
CA PRO A 140 -33.44 -2.99 -26.11
C PRO A 140 -34.85 -3.54 -26.40
N THR A 141 -35.29 -4.59 -25.68
CA THR A 141 -36.56 -5.29 -25.93
C THR A 141 -37.55 -5.25 -24.77
N ARG A 142 -37.53 -4.20 -23.94
CA ARG A 142 -38.60 -3.97 -22.95
C ARG A 142 -39.42 -2.74 -23.25
#